data_AF-A0A2P2BXW2-F1
#
_entry.id   AF-A0A2P2BXW2-F1
#
_cell.length_a   1.000
_cell.length_b   1.000
_cell.length_c   1.000
_cell.angle_alpha   90.00
_cell.angle_beta   90.00
_cell.angle_gamma   90.00
#
_symmetry.space_group_name_H-M   'P 1'
#
loop_
_entity.id
_entity.type
_entity.pdbx_description
1 polymer ?
#
loop_
_entity_poly.entity_id
_entity_poly.type
_entity_poly.pdbx_seq_one_letter_code
_entity_poly.pdbx_strand_id
1 'polypeptide(L)' 'MRPVVYRPAERPEVEVLVDGRWHYGQLRMWTRHDSGWRAQVTWTRDTAENRIDSFPSERVRKLEPDR' A
#
# COMPACT_ATOMS: atom_id res chain seq x y z
N MET A 1 -14.90 13.36 3.48
CA MET A 1 -14.73 12.10 2.73
C MET A 1 -14.52 10.96 3.70
N ARG A 2 -15.06 9.77 3.42
CA ARG A 2 -14.88 8.57 4.26
C ARG A 2 -13.70 7.74 3.72
N PRO A 3 -12.77 7.29 4.58
CA PRO A 3 -11.73 6.36 4.17
C PRO A 3 -12.31 4.98 3.84
N VAL A 4 -11.67 4.26 2.93
CA VAL A 4 -11.93 2.83 2.68
C VAL A 4 -10.94 2.04 3.51
N VAL A 5 -11.39 1.36 4.57
CA VAL A 5 -10.53 0.62 5.50
C VAL A 5 -10.71 -0.88 5.28
N TYR A 6 -9.61 -1.62 5.15
CA TYR A 6 -9.63 -3.07 5.01
C TYR A 6 -9.45 -3.75 6.36
N ARG A 7 -10.30 -4.75 6.64
CA ARG A 7 -10.11 -5.62 7.80
C ARG A 7 -8.79 -6.40 7.65
N PRO A 8 -8.11 -6.77 8.74
CA PRO A 8 -6.83 -7.49 8.67
C PRO A 8 -6.83 -8.71 7.74
N ALA A 9 -7.92 -9.50 7.72
CA ALA A 9 -8.06 -10.69 6.88
C ALA A 9 -8.38 -10.40 5.40
N GLU A 10 -8.68 -9.16 5.04
CA GLU A 10 -9.12 -8.76 3.70
C GLU A 10 -8.14 -7.79 3.02
N ARG A 11 -6.96 -7.59 3.63
CA ARG A 11 -5.98 -6.62 3.11
C ARG A 11 -5.43 -7.10 1.78
N PRO A 12 -5.65 -6.35 0.69
CA PRO A 12 -5.09 -6.71 -0.60
C PRO A 12 -3.56 -6.66 -0.56
N GLU A 13 -2.94 -7.61 -1.23
CA GLU A 13 -1.51 -7.57 -1.52
C GLU A 13 -1.23 -6.52 -2.59
N VAL A 14 -0.22 -5.70 -2.33
CA VAL A 14 0.19 -4.60 -3.19
C VAL A 14 1.71 -4.52 -3.22
N GLU A 15 2.24 -3.80 -4.19
CA GLU A 15 3.61 -3.33 -4.16
C GLU A 15 3.62 -1.80 -4.06
N VAL A 16 4.61 -1.28 -3.32
CA VAL A 16 4.83 0.16 -3.13
C VAL A 16 6.20 0.58 -3.66
N LEU A 17 6.27 1.73 -4.32
CA LEU A 17 7.51 2.26 -4.88
C LEU A 17 8.25 3.10 -3.83
N VAL A 18 9.41 2.61 -3.40
CA VAL A 18 10.32 3.28 -2.45
C VAL A 18 11.72 3.31 -3.04
N ASP A 19 12.36 4.47 -3.05
CA ASP A 19 13.74 4.65 -3.55
C ASP A 19 13.97 4.04 -4.95
N GLY A 20 12.95 4.11 -5.82
CA GLY A 20 12.99 3.58 -7.19
C GLY A 20 12.76 2.06 -7.31
N ARG A 21 12.49 1.36 -6.21
CA ARG A 21 12.25 -0.09 -6.17
C ARG A 21 10.85 -0.42 -5.65
N TRP A 22 10.24 -1.46 -6.19
CA TRP A 22 8.96 -1.98 -5.72
C TRP A 22 9.18 -2.92 -4.53
N HIS A 23 8.41 -2.70 -3.47
CA HIS A 23 8.43 -3.50 -2.25
C HIS A 23 7.04 -4.07 -1.99
N TYR A 24 6.98 -5.36 -1.66
CA TYR A 24 5.73 -6.00 -1.29
C TYR A 24 5.15 -5.42 0.00
N GLY A 25 3.82 -5.34 0.05
CA GLY A 25 3.08 -4.91 1.22
C GLY A 25 1.60 -5.29 1.20
N GLN A 26 0.91 -4.93 2.28
CA GLN A 26 -0.51 -5.14 2.49
C GLN A 26 -1.23 -3.82 2.68
N LEU A 27 -2.22 -3.56 1.83
CA LEU A 27 -3.02 -2.34 1.87
C LEU A 27 -3.97 -2.34 3.07
N ARG A 28 -3.90 -1.29 3.88
CA ARG A 28 -4.75 -1.12 5.07
C ARG A 28 -5.93 -0.19 4.83
N MET A 29 -5.71 0.88 4.08
CA MET A 29 -6.71 1.93 3.93
C MET A 29 -6.42 2.79 2.70
N TRP A 30 -7.48 3.25 2.04
CA TRP A 30 -7.44 4.38 1.12
C TRP A 30 -8.08 5.61 1.74
N THR A 31 -7.37 6.74 1.69
CA THR A 31 -7.88 8.05 2.08
C THR A 31 -7.83 8.99 0.89
N ARG A 32 -8.91 9.72 0.65
CA ARG A 32 -8.96 10.76 -0.39
C ARG A 32 -8.54 12.10 0.20
N HIS A 33 -7.53 12.71 -0.40
CA HIS A 33 -7.05 14.07 -0.14
C HIS A 33 -7.32 14.95 -1.37
N ASP A 34 -7.13 16.26 -1.23
CA ASP A 34 -7.29 17.23 -2.33
C ASP A 34 -6.36 16.91 -3.51
N SER A 35 -5.15 16.41 -3.22
CA SER A 35 -4.14 16.05 -4.21
C SER A 35 -4.31 14.66 -4.81
N GLY A 36 -5.30 13.85 -4.36
CA GLY A 36 -5.48 12.49 -4.85
C GLY A 36 -5.77 11.44 -3.77
N TRP A 37 -5.75 10.18 -4.18
CA TRP A 37 -5.88 9.04 -3.25
C TRP A 37 -4.52 8.70 -2.63
N ARG A 38 -4.52 8.40 -1.33
CA ARG A 38 -3.36 7.89 -0.61
C ARG A 38 -3.67 6.52 0.01
N ALA A 39 -2.75 5.58 -0.16
CA ALA A 39 -2.83 4.25 0.43
C ALA A 39 -1.96 4.19 1.68
N GLN A 40 -2.54 3.78 2.81
CA GLN A 40 -1.75 3.31 3.95
C GLN A 40 -1.40 1.83 3.74
N VAL A 41 -0.11 1.50 3.76
CA VAL A 41 0.39 0.15 3.45
C VAL A 41 1.35 -0.30 4.54
N THR A 42 1.19 -1.56 4.99
CA THR A 42 2.27 -2.26 5.72
C THR A 42 3.21 -2.89 4.72
N TRP A 43 4.49 -2.55 4.73
CA TRP A 43 5.46 -3.04 3.73
C TRP A 43 6.80 -3.40 4.39
N THR A 44 7.57 -4.26 3.72
CA THR A 44 8.85 -4.76 4.26
C THR A 44 10.02 -4.25 3.43
N ARG A 45 11.00 -3.62 4.09
CA ARG A 45 12.22 -3.10 3.43
C ARG A 45 13.43 -3.98 3.72
N ASP A 46 13.82 -4.84 2.79
CA ASP A 46 15.07 -5.65 2.69
C ASP A 46 15.53 -6.47 3.93
N THR A 47 15.07 -6.17 5.16
CA THR A 47 15.66 -6.56 6.46
C THR A 47 14.59 -6.99 7.47
N ALA A 48 13.42 -7.44 6.99
CA ALA A 48 12.31 -7.98 7.79
C ALA A 48 11.59 -7.01 8.75
N GLU A 49 11.94 -5.72 8.79
CA GLU A 49 11.16 -4.72 9.52
C GLU A 49 9.87 -4.36 8.74
N ASN A 50 8.72 -4.54 9.38
CA ASN A 50 7.43 -4.07 8.88
C ASN A 50 7.28 -2.57 9.14
N ARG A 51 7.12 -1.78 8.08
CA ARG A 51 6.84 -0.35 8.14
C ARG A 51 5.39 -0.07 7.79
N ILE A 52 4.84 1.02 8.31
CA ILE A 52 3.50 1.50 7.94
C ILE A 52 3.66 2.92 7.43
N ASP A 53 3.42 3.10 6.13
CA ASP A 53 3.56 4.40 5.46
C ASP A 53 2.34 4.70 4.58
N SER A 54 2.20 5.97 4.20
CA SER A 54 1.16 6.44 3.28
C SER A 54 1.75 6.84 1.94
N PHE A 55 1.34 6.17 0.87
CA PHE A 55 1.83 6.37 -0.50
C PHE A 55 0.77 7.04 -1.38
N PRO A 56 1.15 7.92 -2.32
CA PRO A 56 0.24 8.36 -3.37
C PRO A 56 -0.15 7.18 -4.26
N SER A 57 -1.37 7.18 -4.82
CA SER A 57 -1.89 6.06 -5.62
C SER A 57 -1.00 5.65 -6.79
N GLU A 58 -0.27 6.60 -7.39
CA GLU A 58 0.69 6.34 -8.48
C GLU A 58 1.92 5.51 -8.07
N ARG A 59 2.20 5.41 -6.77
CA ARG A 59 3.30 4.61 -6.19
C ARG A 59 2.82 3.30 -5.59
N VAL A 60 1.60 2.89 -5.93
CA VAL A 60 0.98 1.66 -5.42
C VAL A 60 0.45 0.89 -6.61
N ARG A 61 0.80 -0.39 -6.71
CA ARG A 61 0.19 -1.28 -7.71
C ARG A 61 -0.32 -2.53 -7.03
N LYS A 62 -1.40 -3.08 -7.59
CA LYS A 62 -1.92 -4.37 -7.15
C LYS A 62 -0.92 -5.45 -7.51
N LEU A 63 -0.65 -6.37 -6.60
CA LEU A 63 0.06 -7.59 -6.96
C LEU A 63 -0.92 -8.45 -7.75
N GLU A 64 -0.66 -8.61 -9.05
CA GLU A 64 -1.43 -9.58 -9.84
C GLU A 64 -0.93 -10.98 -9.47
N PRO A 65 -1.81 -11.93 -9.11
CA PRO A 65 -1.38 -13.31 -8.97
C PRO A 65 -0.91 -13.78 -10.34
N ASP A 66 0.34 -14.27 -10.42
CA ASP A 66 0.85 -14.98 -11.59
C ASP A 66 -0.19 -16.02 -12.01
N ARG A 67 -0.69 -15.88 -13.24
CA ARG A 67 -1.86 -16.60 -13.75
C ARG A 67 -1.47 -17.89 -14.44
#